data_AF-A0A1G5KLR4-F1
#
_entry.id   AF-A0A1G5KLR4-F1
#
_cell.length_a   1.000
_cell.length_b   1.000
_cell.length_c   1.000
_cell.angle_alpha   90.00
_cell.angle_beta   90.00
_cell.angle_gamma   90.00
#
_symmetry.space_group_name_H-M   'P 1'
#
loop_
_entity.id
_entity.type
_entity.pdbx_description
1 polymer ?
#
loop_
_entity_poly.entity_id
_entity_poly.type
_entity_poly.pdbx_seq_one_letter_code
_entity_poly.pdbx_strand_id
1 'polypeptide(L)'
;MISDTITAISTAVGEAGIAVIRVSGPDAVTETEKIFRSKTPLTQAPSHTVHYGHIIDPGHGEKIEEVLVTVMRAPRSFTTEDVVEISAHGGVVSVKRVMDLLLQLNIRLAEPGEFTKRAFLNGRIDLSQAEGVMDLIRSKSDRAFSVALKQVEGKLSSKLRDLRYTLVETLAHIEVNIDYPEHDVESLTSEFIKEKSSEVMAEIDKLLTTAEQGKILREGITTAIVGRPNVGKSSLMNTLAQDNRAIVTDIPGTTRDVIEEFITINNIPLKLLDTAGIRETMDVVEKIGVERSRSAVNDADLILMVVNAAEPLHQDEIELLEQIRGRQSIIIMNKMDLAPQIDRDVLLRYIPEERLVPMSVKDDLGVDRLEDAISTLFFSGKLESADLTYVSNVRHIALLKKAKQSLIDAYEAADQFVPIDMIQIDVRLAWEQLGEIVGDTAHDALIDQIFSQFCLGK
;
A
#
# COMPACT_ATOMS: atom_id res chain seq x y z
N MET A 1 -6.06 -18.85 -21.67
CA MET A 1 -6.14 -19.60 -20.40
C MET A 1 -4.72 -19.98 -20.02
N ILE A 2 -4.27 -19.54 -18.85
CA ILE A 2 -3.03 -19.99 -18.25
C ILE A 2 -3.34 -21.41 -17.74
N SER A 3 -2.76 -22.45 -18.35
CA SER A 3 -3.08 -23.85 -18.06
C SER A 3 -1.90 -24.64 -17.49
N ASP A 4 -0.79 -23.98 -17.20
CA ASP A 4 0.38 -24.59 -16.58
C ASP A 4 0.23 -24.62 -15.05
N THR A 5 0.96 -25.53 -14.41
CA THR A 5 1.05 -25.63 -12.96
C THR A 5 2.29 -24.89 -12.48
N ILE A 6 2.15 -24.01 -11.50
CA ILE A 6 3.23 -23.18 -10.96
C ILE A 6 3.54 -23.50 -9.52
N THR A 7 4.77 -23.21 -9.09
CA THR A 7 5.20 -23.29 -7.71
C THR A 7 6.06 -22.12 -7.27
N ALA A 8 6.01 -21.77 -5.98
CA ALA A 8 6.95 -20.85 -5.34
C ALA A 8 6.94 -21.03 -3.82
N ILE A 9 7.94 -20.44 -3.16
CA ILE A 9 8.00 -20.32 -1.71
C ILE A 9 7.05 -19.19 -1.29
N SER A 10 6.06 -19.47 -0.43
CA SER A 10 5.05 -18.49 0.02
C SER A 10 5.39 -17.85 1.37
N THR A 11 6.42 -18.33 2.06
CA THR A 11 6.96 -17.75 3.30
C THR A 11 8.19 -16.88 3.05
N ALA A 12 8.51 -15.99 3.99
CA ALA A 12 9.76 -15.25 3.93
C ALA A 12 10.97 -16.20 3.87
N VAL A 13 11.97 -15.83 3.07
CA VAL A 13 13.22 -16.61 2.94
C VAL A 13 14.08 -16.32 4.16
N GLY A 14 14.55 -17.36 4.85
CA GLY A 14 15.36 -17.20 6.05
C GLY A 14 15.28 -18.43 6.94
N GLU A 15 15.84 -18.33 8.13
CA GLU A 15 15.71 -19.37 9.16
C GLU A 15 14.37 -19.21 9.87
N ALA A 16 13.50 -20.21 9.75
CA ALA A 16 12.21 -20.27 10.41
C ALA A 16 11.87 -21.70 10.84
N GLY A 17 10.93 -21.85 11.78
CA GLY A 17 10.44 -23.18 12.16
C GLY A 17 9.75 -23.91 10.99
N ILE A 18 9.06 -23.16 10.12
CA ILE A 18 8.28 -23.70 8.99
C ILE A 18 8.48 -22.82 7.77
N ALA A 19 8.59 -23.44 6.60
CA ALA A 19 8.45 -22.78 5.31
C ALA A 19 7.32 -23.43 4.50
N VAL A 20 6.58 -22.63 3.74
CA VAL A 20 5.49 -23.10 2.91
C VAL A 20 5.88 -22.97 1.44
N ILE A 21 5.81 -24.08 0.72
CA ILE A 21 5.92 -24.12 -0.75
C ILE A 21 4.51 -24.34 -1.30
N ARG A 22 4.06 -23.44 -2.16
CA ARG A 22 2.73 -23.51 -2.78
C ARG A 22 2.87 -24.01 -4.21
N VAL A 23 1.94 -24.87 -4.63
CA VAL A 23 1.76 -25.34 -5.99
C VAL A 23 0.32 -25.02 -6.41
N SER A 24 0.09 -24.41 -7.58
CA SER A 24 -1.24 -24.07 -8.10
C SER A 24 -1.35 -24.41 -9.57
N GLY A 25 -2.47 -25.00 -9.99
CA GLY A 25 -2.76 -25.31 -11.38
C GLY A 25 -3.51 -26.63 -11.54
N PRO A 26 -3.85 -27.02 -12.77
CA PRO A 26 -4.66 -28.21 -13.04
C PRO A 26 -4.00 -29.51 -12.57
N ASP A 27 -2.66 -29.56 -12.55
CA ASP A 27 -1.90 -30.76 -12.18
C ASP A 27 -1.25 -30.64 -10.78
N ALA A 28 -1.62 -29.63 -9.99
CA ALA A 28 -0.99 -29.38 -8.68
C ALA A 28 -1.03 -30.60 -7.75
N VAL A 29 -2.17 -31.31 -7.72
CA VAL A 29 -2.35 -32.48 -6.86
C VAL A 29 -1.66 -33.72 -7.44
N THR A 30 -1.81 -33.96 -8.75
CA THR A 30 -1.28 -35.15 -9.43
C THR A 30 0.24 -35.14 -9.51
N GLU A 31 0.85 -34.00 -9.82
CA GLU A 31 2.31 -33.87 -9.86
C GLU A 31 2.90 -33.96 -8.44
N THR A 32 2.33 -33.25 -7.46
CA THR A 32 2.84 -33.30 -6.07
C THR A 32 2.75 -34.70 -5.47
N GLU A 33 1.73 -35.50 -5.80
CA GLU A 33 1.60 -36.88 -5.34
C GLU A 33 2.78 -37.78 -5.78
N LYS A 34 3.41 -37.50 -6.93
CA LYS A 34 4.51 -38.33 -7.45
C LYS A 34 5.69 -38.37 -6.49
N ILE A 35 5.98 -37.25 -5.83
CA ILE A 35 7.11 -37.09 -4.89
C ILE A 35 6.68 -37.20 -3.43
N PHE A 36 5.39 -37.10 -3.11
CA PHE A 36 4.90 -37.21 -1.74
C PHE A 36 4.45 -38.64 -1.39
N ARG A 37 4.83 -39.11 -0.21
CA ARG A 37 4.39 -40.41 0.33
C ARG A 37 3.74 -40.21 1.69
N SER A 38 2.46 -40.59 1.77
CA SER A 38 1.65 -40.54 2.98
C SER A 38 0.74 -41.77 3.06
N LYS A 39 -0.05 -41.86 4.14
CA LYS A 39 -1.04 -42.92 4.32
C LYS A 39 -2.17 -42.87 3.28
N THR A 40 -2.54 -41.67 2.83
CA THR A 40 -3.66 -41.45 1.91
C THR A 40 -3.15 -40.73 0.67
N PRO A 41 -3.32 -41.29 -0.54
CA PRO A 41 -2.98 -40.59 -1.79
C PRO A 41 -3.64 -39.21 -1.85
N LEU A 42 -2.90 -38.18 -2.28
CA LEU A 42 -3.43 -36.81 -2.38
C LEU A 42 -4.59 -36.72 -3.38
N THR A 43 -4.59 -37.57 -4.42
CA THR A 43 -5.68 -37.70 -5.38
C THR A 43 -6.98 -38.16 -4.74
N GLN A 44 -6.93 -38.89 -3.62
CA GLN A 44 -8.08 -39.38 -2.85
C GLN A 44 -8.35 -38.55 -1.59
N ALA A 45 -7.49 -37.58 -1.28
CA ALA A 45 -7.63 -36.70 -0.15
C ALA A 45 -8.86 -35.76 -0.31
N PRO A 46 -9.67 -35.58 0.75
CA PRO A 46 -10.66 -34.52 0.77
C PRO A 46 -10.02 -33.13 0.70
N SER A 47 -10.73 -32.18 0.09
CA SER A 47 -10.31 -30.77 0.07
C SER A 47 -10.27 -30.18 1.50
N HIS A 48 -9.36 -29.24 1.74
CA HIS A 48 -9.10 -28.56 3.01
C HIS A 48 -8.71 -29.50 4.15
N THR A 49 -7.92 -30.53 3.83
CA THR A 49 -7.39 -31.46 4.84
C THR A 49 -5.85 -31.49 4.81
N VAL A 50 -5.27 -31.86 5.95
CA VAL A 50 -3.82 -31.88 6.17
C VAL A 50 -3.34 -33.34 6.20
N HIS A 51 -2.27 -33.61 5.47
CA HIS A 51 -1.69 -34.94 5.32
C HIS A 51 -0.23 -34.94 5.74
N TYR A 52 0.09 -35.76 6.74
CA TYR A 52 1.46 -36.02 7.14
C TYR A 52 2.12 -37.03 6.20
N GLY A 53 3.38 -36.77 5.83
CA GLY A 53 4.15 -37.68 5.01
C GLY A 53 5.58 -37.21 4.76
N HIS A 54 6.22 -37.80 3.75
CA HIS A 54 7.59 -37.49 3.37
C HIS A 54 7.66 -37.13 1.89
N ILE A 55 8.51 -36.17 1.55
CA ILE A 55 8.96 -35.94 0.17
C ILE A 55 10.12 -36.90 -0.12
N ILE A 56 10.01 -37.64 -1.21
CA ILE A 56 10.96 -38.67 -1.63
C ILE A 56 11.39 -38.41 -3.07
N ASP A 57 12.70 -38.48 -3.33
CA ASP A 57 13.23 -38.44 -4.68
C ASP A 57 12.80 -39.70 -5.46
N PRO A 58 12.04 -39.59 -6.56
CA PRO A 58 11.58 -40.74 -7.33
C PRO A 58 12.72 -41.50 -8.04
N GLY A 59 13.87 -40.87 -8.30
CA GLY A 59 15.01 -41.49 -8.97
C GLY A 59 15.82 -42.41 -8.05
N HIS A 60 16.09 -41.97 -6.82
CA HIS A 60 16.99 -42.66 -5.88
C HIS A 60 16.26 -43.28 -4.67
N GLY A 61 15.01 -42.91 -4.42
CA GLY A 61 14.24 -43.33 -3.25
C GLY A 61 14.69 -42.68 -1.93
N GLU A 62 15.54 -41.66 -2.00
CA GLU A 62 16.02 -40.93 -0.82
C GLU A 62 14.89 -40.09 -0.20
N LYS A 63 14.75 -40.17 1.13
CA LYS A 63 13.84 -39.30 1.89
C LYS A 63 14.47 -37.92 1.99
N ILE A 64 13.84 -36.93 1.38
CA ILE A 64 14.34 -35.55 1.33
C ILE A 64 13.88 -34.75 2.54
N GLU A 65 12.59 -34.86 2.88
CA GLU A 65 11.99 -34.03 3.93
C GLU A 65 10.73 -34.68 4.52
N GLU A 66 10.49 -34.45 5.79
CA GLU A 66 9.24 -34.75 6.51
C GLU A 66 8.35 -33.51 6.50
N VAL A 67 7.11 -33.64 5.98
CA VAL A 67 6.25 -32.49 5.67
C VAL A 67 4.79 -32.72 6.09
N LEU A 68 4.08 -31.61 6.25
CA LEU A 68 2.61 -31.58 6.21
C LEU A 68 2.15 -31.00 4.88
N VAL A 69 1.24 -31.69 4.20
CA VAL A 69 0.67 -31.25 2.92
C VAL A 69 -0.80 -30.92 3.09
N THR A 70 -1.19 -29.69 2.74
CA THR A 70 -2.58 -29.24 2.68
C THR A 70 -3.08 -29.27 1.25
N VAL A 71 -4.23 -29.90 1.01
CA VAL A 71 -4.85 -29.98 -0.33
C VAL A 71 -6.08 -29.08 -0.38
N MET A 72 -6.16 -28.17 -1.35
CA MET A 72 -7.31 -27.32 -1.62
C MET A 72 -7.76 -27.52 -3.06
N ARG A 73 -8.92 -28.14 -3.28
CA ARG A 73 -9.48 -28.38 -4.60
C ARG A 73 -10.23 -27.17 -5.16
N ALA A 74 -10.13 -26.96 -6.46
CA ALA A 74 -10.93 -25.98 -7.20
C ALA A 74 -12.44 -26.17 -6.94
N PRO A 75 -13.24 -25.09 -6.92
CA PRO A 75 -12.84 -23.67 -7.01
C PRO A 75 -12.48 -23.06 -5.64
N ARG A 76 -12.39 -23.87 -4.58
CA ARG A 76 -12.26 -23.39 -3.19
C ARG A 76 -10.78 -23.25 -2.79
N SER A 77 -10.04 -22.38 -3.47
CA SER A 77 -8.63 -22.12 -3.20
C SER A 77 -8.29 -20.66 -3.53
N PHE A 78 -7.11 -20.16 -3.10
CA PHE A 78 -6.69 -18.78 -3.35
C PHE A 78 -6.74 -18.40 -4.83
N THR A 79 -6.24 -19.26 -5.71
CA THR A 79 -6.23 -19.06 -7.16
C THR A 79 -7.50 -19.55 -7.84
N THR A 80 -8.45 -20.15 -7.10
CA THR A 80 -9.59 -20.96 -7.58
C THR A 80 -9.23 -22.19 -8.41
N GLU A 81 -7.95 -22.55 -8.47
CA GLU A 81 -7.45 -23.77 -9.10
C GLU A 81 -7.27 -24.88 -8.04
N ASP A 82 -6.82 -26.06 -8.44
CA ASP A 82 -6.27 -27.01 -7.48
C ASP A 82 -4.97 -26.43 -6.91
N VAL A 83 -4.86 -26.41 -5.58
CA VAL A 83 -3.71 -25.88 -4.84
C VAL A 83 -3.24 -26.92 -3.83
N VAL A 84 -1.92 -27.09 -3.76
CA VAL A 84 -1.24 -27.87 -2.74
C VAL A 84 -0.26 -26.97 -1.99
N GLU A 85 -0.30 -26.99 -0.67
CA GLU A 85 0.68 -26.29 0.18
C GLU A 85 1.50 -27.32 0.97
N ILE A 86 2.81 -27.30 0.75
CA ILE A 86 3.78 -28.17 1.42
C ILE A 86 4.44 -27.36 2.53
N SER A 87 4.14 -27.72 3.78
CA SER A 87 4.77 -27.16 4.98
C SER A 87 5.97 -28.03 5.35
N ALA A 88 7.16 -27.49 5.09
CA ALA A 88 8.46 -28.12 5.38
C ALA A 88 9.18 -27.39 6.52
N HIS A 89 10.28 -27.97 7.01
CA HIS A 89 11.18 -27.26 7.92
C HIS A 89 11.72 -26.00 7.25
N GLY A 90 11.72 -24.88 7.97
CA GLY A 90 12.06 -23.55 7.41
C GLY A 90 13.56 -23.31 7.21
N GLY A 91 14.35 -24.35 6.96
CA GLY A 91 15.77 -24.23 6.61
C GLY A 91 15.95 -24.02 5.11
N VAL A 92 16.85 -23.11 4.71
CA VAL A 92 17.12 -22.79 3.29
C VAL A 92 17.42 -24.03 2.44
N VAL A 93 18.18 -24.98 3.00
CA VAL A 93 18.54 -26.23 2.31
C VAL A 93 17.33 -27.15 2.13
N SER A 94 16.48 -27.26 3.14
CA SER A 94 15.27 -28.08 3.10
C SER A 94 14.34 -27.60 2.00
N VAL A 95 13.99 -26.31 2.03
CA VAL A 95 13.10 -25.67 1.05
C VAL A 95 13.67 -25.80 -0.36
N LYS A 96 14.98 -25.55 -0.53
CA LYS A 96 15.64 -25.69 -1.84
C LYS A 96 15.52 -27.10 -2.39
N ARG A 97 15.76 -28.14 -1.58
CA ARG A 97 15.68 -29.54 -2.04
C ARG A 97 14.27 -29.93 -2.46
N VAL A 98 13.25 -29.50 -1.73
CA VAL A 98 11.85 -29.74 -2.11
C VAL A 98 11.51 -29.00 -3.41
N MET A 99 11.95 -27.75 -3.55
CA MET A 99 11.76 -26.95 -4.77
C MET A 99 12.45 -27.59 -5.99
N ASP A 100 13.70 -28.05 -5.84
CA ASP A 100 14.46 -28.70 -6.92
C ASP A 100 13.73 -29.94 -7.44
N LEU A 101 13.09 -30.74 -6.57
CA LEU A 101 12.27 -31.88 -6.97
C LEU A 101 10.97 -31.47 -7.68
N LEU A 102 10.29 -30.42 -7.20
CA LEU A 102 9.08 -29.93 -7.87
C LEU A 102 9.38 -29.42 -9.29
N LEU A 103 10.49 -28.73 -9.48
CA LEU A 103 10.91 -28.20 -10.79
C LEU A 103 11.38 -29.28 -11.78
N GLN A 104 11.62 -30.52 -11.33
CA GLN A 104 11.86 -31.67 -12.20
C GLN A 104 10.57 -32.29 -12.74
N LEU A 105 9.42 -31.93 -12.16
CA LEU A 105 8.10 -32.33 -12.62
C LEU A 105 7.56 -31.34 -13.66
N ASN A 106 6.32 -31.54 -14.12
CA ASN A 106 5.63 -30.60 -15.00
C ASN A 106 5.12 -29.35 -14.24
N ILE A 107 5.99 -28.74 -13.43
CA ILE A 107 5.68 -27.58 -12.60
C ILE A 107 6.74 -26.49 -12.89
N ARG A 108 6.29 -25.30 -13.25
CA ARG A 108 7.14 -24.14 -13.51
C ARG A 108 7.28 -23.27 -12.26
N LEU A 109 8.39 -22.54 -12.14
CA LEU A 109 8.49 -21.48 -11.13
C LEU A 109 7.50 -20.34 -11.45
N ALA A 110 6.73 -19.91 -10.45
CA ALA A 110 5.80 -18.79 -10.58
C ALA A 110 6.52 -17.47 -10.85
N GLU A 111 5.90 -16.60 -11.64
CA GLU A 111 6.29 -15.19 -11.77
C GLU A 111 5.88 -14.39 -10.52
N PRO A 112 6.49 -13.21 -10.27
CA PRO A 112 6.03 -12.30 -9.22
C PRO A 112 4.55 -11.94 -9.41
N GLY A 113 3.74 -12.05 -8.37
CA GLY A 113 2.31 -11.73 -8.44
C GLY A 113 1.44 -12.81 -9.04
N GLU A 114 2.00 -13.92 -9.55
CA GLU A 114 1.25 -14.81 -10.44
C GLU A 114 0.08 -15.51 -9.73
N PHE A 115 0.20 -15.87 -8.44
CA PHE A 115 -0.91 -16.48 -7.70
C PHE A 115 -2.08 -15.50 -7.55
N THR A 116 -1.81 -14.25 -7.20
CA THR A 116 -2.82 -13.21 -7.05
C THR A 116 -3.39 -12.82 -8.41
N LYS A 117 -2.57 -12.80 -9.48
CA LYS A 117 -3.00 -12.62 -10.86
C LYS A 117 -3.98 -13.70 -11.30
N ARG A 118 -3.72 -14.98 -10.98
CA ARG A 118 -4.66 -16.08 -11.26
C ARG A 118 -5.95 -15.95 -10.46
N ALA A 119 -5.88 -15.54 -9.19
CA ALA A 119 -7.07 -15.25 -8.39
C ALA A 119 -7.95 -14.14 -9.03
N PHE A 120 -7.30 -13.11 -9.59
CA PHE A 120 -7.97 -12.04 -10.34
C PHE A 120 -8.59 -12.55 -11.64
N LEU A 121 -7.81 -13.23 -12.49
CA LEU A 121 -8.26 -13.76 -13.78
C LEU A 121 -9.41 -14.77 -13.65
N ASN A 122 -9.45 -15.51 -12.54
CA ASN A 122 -10.52 -16.45 -12.26
C ASN A 122 -11.73 -15.82 -11.53
N GLY A 123 -11.74 -14.49 -11.34
CA GLY A 123 -12.87 -13.74 -10.81
C GLY A 123 -13.10 -13.89 -9.30
N ARG A 124 -12.12 -14.40 -8.55
CA ARG A 124 -12.23 -14.48 -7.07
C ARG A 124 -12.08 -13.12 -6.42
N ILE A 125 -11.18 -12.31 -6.97
CA ILE A 125 -10.87 -10.95 -6.51
C ILE A 125 -10.83 -10.03 -7.71
N ASP A 126 -11.06 -8.74 -7.50
CA ASP A 126 -10.81 -7.71 -8.50
C ASP A 126 -9.42 -7.07 -8.33
N LEU A 127 -9.06 -6.16 -9.25
CA LEU A 127 -7.74 -5.52 -9.26
C LEU A 127 -7.52 -4.64 -8.03
N SER A 128 -8.56 -3.96 -7.53
CA SER A 128 -8.46 -3.15 -6.32
C SER A 128 -8.24 -4.02 -5.09
N GLN A 129 -8.89 -5.19 -5.00
CA GLN A 129 -8.67 -6.15 -3.93
C GLN A 129 -7.27 -6.75 -4.00
N ALA A 130 -6.77 -7.07 -5.21
CA ALA A 130 -5.41 -7.55 -5.41
C ALA A 130 -4.36 -6.54 -4.91
N GLU A 131 -4.53 -5.26 -5.23
CA GLU A 131 -3.69 -4.20 -4.67
C GLU A 131 -3.81 -4.09 -3.15
N GLY A 132 -5.01 -4.25 -2.60
CA GLY A 132 -5.24 -4.30 -1.15
C GLY A 132 -4.46 -5.43 -0.47
N VAL A 133 -4.31 -6.60 -1.12
CA VAL A 133 -3.50 -7.70 -0.59
C VAL A 133 -2.02 -7.30 -0.49
N MET A 134 -1.48 -6.54 -1.47
CA MET A 134 -0.12 -6.02 -1.38
C MET A 134 0.03 -5.05 -0.21
N ASP A 135 -0.88 -4.09 -0.12
CA ASP A 135 -0.84 -3.04 0.89
C ASP A 135 -0.96 -3.65 2.30
N LEU A 136 -1.75 -4.71 2.46
CA LEU A 136 -1.89 -5.43 3.73
C LEU A 136 -0.57 -6.08 4.15
N ILE A 137 0.15 -6.72 3.22
CA ILE A 137 1.46 -7.34 3.50
C ILE A 137 2.53 -6.28 3.81
N ARG A 138 2.48 -5.13 3.12
CA ARG A 138 3.46 -4.06 3.25
C ARG A 138 3.19 -3.09 4.39
N SER A 139 1.98 -3.12 4.95
CA SER A 139 1.53 -2.17 5.97
C SER A 139 2.53 -2.01 7.12
N LYS A 140 2.76 -0.75 7.52
CA LYS A 140 3.74 -0.36 8.56
C LYS A 140 3.08 0.20 9.82
N SER A 141 1.77 0.34 9.82
CA SER A 141 0.97 0.76 10.97
C SER A 141 -0.38 0.05 10.99
N ASP A 142 -1.01 -0.02 12.16
CA ASP A 142 -2.33 -0.64 12.33
C ASP A 142 -3.41 0.06 11.49
N ARG A 143 -3.26 1.38 11.29
CA ARG A 143 -4.15 2.17 10.44
C ARG A 143 -3.99 1.81 8.96
N ALA A 144 -2.75 1.71 8.48
CA ALA A 144 -2.47 1.28 7.11
C ALA A 144 -3.02 -0.13 6.85
N PHE A 145 -2.82 -1.04 7.81
CA PHE A 145 -3.37 -2.39 7.78
C PHE A 145 -4.90 -2.39 7.70
N SER A 146 -5.56 -1.56 8.53
CA SER A 146 -7.03 -1.47 8.56
C SER A 146 -7.62 -0.96 7.25
N VAL A 147 -6.98 0.03 6.61
CA VAL A 147 -7.38 0.53 5.29
C VAL A 147 -7.23 -0.55 4.22
N ALA A 148 -6.07 -1.23 4.19
CA ALA A 148 -5.80 -2.31 3.24
C ALA A 148 -6.78 -3.48 3.43
N LEU A 149 -7.12 -3.85 4.67
CA LEU A 149 -8.07 -4.91 4.97
C LEU A 149 -9.47 -4.59 4.41
N LYS A 150 -9.96 -3.36 4.59
CA LYS A 150 -11.25 -2.91 4.03
C LYS A 150 -11.28 -3.00 2.49
N GLN A 151 -10.13 -2.76 1.85
CA GLN A 151 -9.98 -2.90 0.40
C GLN A 151 -9.98 -4.39 -0.02
N VAL A 152 -9.29 -5.26 0.71
CA VAL A 152 -9.32 -6.72 0.50
C VAL A 152 -10.75 -7.28 0.65
N GLU A 153 -11.51 -6.78 1.63
CA GLU A 153 -12.93 -7.12 1.83
C GLU A 153 -13.84 -6.68 0.67
N GLY A 154 -13.35 -5.86 -0.27
CA GLY A 154 -14.10 -5.43 -1.46
C GLY A 154 -15.04 -4.25 -1.21
N LYS A 155 -14.85 -3.47 -0.13
CA LYS A 155 -15.72 -2.31 0.17
C LYS A 155 -15.63 -1.22 -0.91
N LEU A 156 -14.41 -0.95 -1.42
CA LEU A 156 -14.22 -0.03 -2.54
C LEU A 156 -14.88 -0.57 -3.81
N SER A 157 -14.68 -1.84 -4.11
CA SER A 157 -15.25 -2.54 -5.26
C SER A 157 -16.78 -2.46 -5.30
N SER A 158 -17.44 -2.71 -4.17
CA SER A 158 -18.90 -2.61 -4.05
C SER A 158 -19.36 -1.20 -4.40
N LYS A 159 -18.73 -0.17 -3.81
CA LYS A 159 -19.09 1.23 -4.08
C LYS A 159 -18.91 1.58 -5.55
N LEU A 160 -17.79 1.20 -6.16
CA LEU A 160 -17.53 1.48 -7.58
C LEU A 160 -18.50 0.74 -8.50
N ARG A 161 -18.91 -0.47 -8.12
CA ARG A 161 -19.92 -1.24 -8.85
C ARG A 161 -21.28 -0.53 -8.83
N ASP A 162 -21.68 0.01 -7.68
CA ASP A 162 -22.93 0.77 -7.55
C ASP A 162 -22.90 2.02 -8.43
N LEU A 163 -21.80 2.79 -8.41
CA LEU A 163 -21.63 3.97 -9.27
C LEU A 163 -21.67 3.60 -10.77
N ARG A 164 -20.99 2.52 -11.14
CA ARG A 164 -20.99 2.04 -12.52
C ARG A 164 -22.37 1.56 -12.96
N TYR A 165 -23.14 0.96 -12.08
CA TYR A 165 -24.51 0.55 -12.36
C TYR A 165 -25.38 1.76 -12.70
N THR A 166 -25.29 2.85 -11.92
CA THR A 166 -25.97 4.13 -12.22
C THR A 166 -25.58 4.69 -13.60
N LEU A 167 -24.30 4.63 -13.96
CA LEU A 167 -23.84 5.09 -15.28
C LEU A 167 -24.33 4.19 -16.42
N VAL A 168 -24.42 2.87 -16.21
CA VAL A 168 -24.99 1.94 -17.20
C VAL A 168 -26.47 2.22 -17.43
N GLU A 169 -27.24 2.46 -16.36
CA GLU A 169 -28.65 2.86 -16.50
C GLU A 169 -28.79 4.18 -17.27
N THR A 170 -27.87 5.13 -17.01
CA THR A 170 -27.82 6.40 -17.74
C THR A 170 -27.53 6.20 -19.23
N LEU A 171 -26.52 5.37 -19.56
CA LEU A 171 -26.18 5.04 -20.94
C LEU A 171 -27.32 4.32 -21.66
N ALA A 172 -28.02 3.41 -20.98
CA ALA A 172 -29.18 2.72 -21.56
C ALA A 172 -30.33 3.69 -21.88
N HIS A 173 -30.58 4.67 -21.01
CA HIS A 173 -31.57 5.72 -21.27
C HIS A 173 -31.18 6.60 -22.47
N ILE A 174 -29.90 6.95 -22.60
CA ILE A 174 -29.40 7.70 -23.76
C ILE A 174 -29.59 6.89 -25.05
N GLU A 175 -29.22 5.61 -25.05
CA GLU A 175 -29.31 4.73 -26.23
C GLU A 175 -30.77 4.60 -26.73
N VAL A 176 -31.73 4.45 -25.83
CA VAL A 176 -33.16 4.38 -26.19
C VAL A 176 -33.62 5.67 -26.88
N ASN A 177 -33.18 6.84 -26.41
CA ASN A 177 -33.57 8.11 -27.03
C ASN A 177 -32.91 8.29 -28.42
N ILE A 178 -31.66 7.87 -28.58
CA ILE A 178 -30.95 7.89 -29.86
C ILE A 178 -31.64 6.98 -30.89
N ASP A 179 -32.01 5.77 -30.49
CA ASP A 179 -32.66 4.79 -31.37
C ASP A 179 -34.13 5.15 -31.68
N TYR A 180 -34.82 5.83 -30.75
CA TYR A 180 -36.24 6.14 -30.82
C TYR A 180 -36.57 7.61 -30.46
N PRO A 181 -36.06 8.58 -31.23
CA PRO A 181 -36.18 10.02 -30.90
C PRO A 181 -37.61 10.55 -30.92
N GLU A 182 -38.54 9.83 -31.54
CA GLU A 182 -39.96 10.15 -31.61
C GLU A 182 -40.78 9.72 -30.38
N HIS A 183 -40.16 8.97 -29.47
CA HIS A 183 -40.80 8.44 -28.25
C HIS A 183 -40.42 9.18 -26.96
N ASP A 184 -39.24 9.82 -26.89
CA ASP A 184 -38.74 10.49 -25.70
C ASP A 184 -38.33 11.95 -25.96
N VAL A 185 -38.68 12.85 -25.03
CA VAL A 185 -38.32 14.28 -25.13
C VAL A 185 -36.86 14.45 -24.73
N GLU A 186 -36.00 14.90 -25.67
CA GLU A 186 -34.56 15.15 -25.42
C GLU A 186 -34.29 15.95 -24.13
N SER A 187 -35.16 16.92 -23.80
CA SER A 187 -35.02 17.71 -22.57
C SER A 187 -35.13 16.87 -21.29
N LEU A 188 -35.98 15.84 -21.28
CA LEU A 188 -36.11 14.91 -20.15
C LEU A 188 -34.86 14.04 -20.01
N THR A 189 -34.30 13.58 -21.12
CA THR A 189 -33.05 12.82 -21.16
C THR A 189 -31.89 13.66 -20.63
N SER A 190 -31.77 14.92 -21.04
CA SER A 190 -30.75 15.84 -20.53
C SER A 190 -30.88 16.13 -19.04
N GLU A 191 -32.11 16.29 -18.52
CA GLU A 191 -32.35 16.42 -17.08
C GLU A 191 -31.91 15.16 -16.31
N PHE A 192 -32.24 13.98 -16.84
CA PHE A 192 -31.83 12.70 -16.24
C PHE A 192 -30.31 12.54 -16.20
N ILE A 193 -29.60 12.89 -17.28
CA ILE A 193 -28.14 12.88 -17.32
C ILE A 193 -27.57 13.81 -16.25
N LYS A 194 -28.09 15.04 -16.12
CA LYS A 194 -27.62 16.00 -15.12
C LYS A 194 -27.82 15.48 -13.70
N GLU A 195 -28.98 14.88 -13.42
CA GLU A 195 -29.27 14.27 -12.12
C GLU A 195 -28.28 13.14 -11.80
N LYS A 196 -28.13 12.17 -12.70
CA LYS A 196 -27.27 10.98 -12.48
C LYS A 196 -25.80 11.31 -12.45
N SER A 197 -25.33 12.21 -13.30
CA SER A 197 -23.95 12.72 -13.23
C SER A 197 -23.69 13.41 -11.89
N SER A 198 -24.62 14.22 -11.40
CA SER A 198 -24.48 14.89 -10.09
C SER A 198 -24.43 13.90 -8.93
N GLU A 199 -25.29 12.88 -8.96
CA GLU A 199 -25.31 11.80 -7.97
C GLU A 199 -23.96 11.08 -7.90
N VAL A 200 -23.42 10.66 -9.05
CA VAL A 200 -22.14 9.93 -9.11
C VAL A 200 -20.97 10.84 -8.74
N MET A 201 -20.95 12.09 -9.20
CA MET A 201 -19.92 13.07 -8.82
C MET A 201 -19.86 13.29 -7.31
N ALA A 202 -21.00 13.39 -6.63
CA ALA A 202 -21.06 13.58 -5.19
C ALA A 202 -20.46 12.39 -4.41
N GLU A 203 -20.70 11.16 -4.88
CA GLU A 203 -20.08 9.97 -4.28
C GLU A 203 -18.57 9.88 -4.57
N ILE A 204 -18.14 10.25 -5.77
CA ILE A 204 -16.70 10.36 -6.09
C ILE A 204 -16.03 11.39 -5.17
N ASP A 205 -16.67 12.53 -4.90
CA ASP A 205 -16.14 13.54 -3.99
C ASP A 205 -16.00 13.02 -2.56
N LYS A 206 -16.95 12.22 -2.07
CA LYS A 206 -16.82 11.55 -0.76
C LYS A 206 -15.61 10.62 -0.72
N LEU A 207 -15.37 9.85 -1.78
CA LEU A 207 -14.19 8.98 -1.90
C LEU A 207 -12.89 9.79 -1.94
N LEU A 208 -12.85 10.88 -2.71
CA LEU A 208 -11.67 11.73 -2.86
C LEU A 208 -11.36 12.54 -1.59
N THR A 209 -12.36 12.92 -0.80
CA THR A 209 -12.20 13.70 0.44
C THR A 209 -11.29 12.98 1.45
N THR A 210 -11.35 11.65 1.50
CA THR A 210 -10.54 10.84 2.42
C THR A 210 -9.28 10.25 1.77
N ALA A 211 -9.09 10.48 0.47
CA ALA A 211 -8.03 9.82 -0.28
C ALA A 211 -6.63 10.32 0.06
N GLU A 212 -6.48 11.61 0.39
CA GLU A 212 -5.18 12.17 0.80
C GLU A 212 -4.71 11.55 2.12
N GLN A 213 -5.62 11.39 3.08
CA GLN A 213 -5.34 10.69 4.34
C GLN A 213 -4.97 9.22 4.08
N GLY A 214 -5.70 8.54 3.19
CA GLY A 214 -5.39 7.16 2.79
C GLY A 214 -4.03 7.03 2.14
N LYS A 215 -3.64 7.98 1.28
CA LYS A 215 -2.32 8.04 0.65
C LYS A 215 -1.22 8.18 1.70
N ILE A 216 -1.38 9.11 2.65
CA ILE A 216 -0.43 9.32 3.75
C ILE A 216 -0.27 8.04 4.58
N LEU A 217 -1.37 7.36 4.93
CA LEU A 217 -1.31 6.13 5.70
C LEU A 217 -0.62 4.98 4.93
N ARG A 218 -0.72 4.97 3.60
CA ARG A 218 -0.12 3.93 2.75
C ARG A 218 1.36 4.17 2.46
N GLU A 219 1.69 5.36 1.98
CA GLU A 219 3.04 5.71 1.51
C GLU A 219 3.94 6.22 2.65
N GLY A 220 3.33 6.72 3.73
CA GLY A 220 4.01 7.45 4.78
C GLY A 220 4.28 8.90 4.40
N ILE A 221 4.67 9.68 5.41
CA ILE A 221 5.05 11.08 5.25
C ILE A 221 6.56 11.13 5.05
N THR A 222 7.00 11.65 3.92
CA THR A 222 8.43 11.85 3.67
C THR A 222 8.97 12.90 4.65
N THR A 223 9.81 12.48 5.58
CA THR A 223 10.19 13.29 6.74
C THR A 223 11.70 13.53 6.78
N ALA A 224 12.10 14.80 6.87
CA ALA A 224 13.48 15.19 7.12
C ALA A 224 13.67 15.66 8.57
N ILE A 225 14.71 15.14 9.25
CA ILE A 225 15.11 15.59 10.59
C ILE A 225 16.34 16.48 10.45
N VAL A 226 16.21 17.75 10.80
CA VAL A 226 17.22 18.78 10.58
C VAL A 226 17.57 19.52 11.86
N GLY A 227 18.74 20.16 11.90
CA GLY A 227 19.24 20.86 13.07
C GLY A 227 20.75 20.81 13.16
N ARG A 228 21.35 21.58 14.07
CA ARG A 228 22.81 21.65 14.23
C ARG A 228 23.40 20.35 14.82
N PRO A 229 24.72 20.12 14.74
CA PRO A 229 25.36 19.06 15.51
C PRO A 229 25.02 19.15 17.02
N ASN A 230 24.93 18.01 17.70
CA ASN A 230 24.72 17.93 19.16
C ASN A 230 23.41 18.52 19.73
N VAL A 231 22.44 18.90 18.89
CA VAL A 231 21.08 19.30 19.35
C VAL A 231 20.20 18.11 19.75
N GLY A 232 20.63 16.88 19.47
CA GLY A 232 19.95 15.64 19.85
C GLY A 232 19.14 14.96 18.74
N LYS A 233 19.41 15.25 17.45
CA LYS A 233 18.76 14.58 16.30
C LYS A 233 18.86 13.06 16.34
N SER A 234 20.07 12.53 16.54
CA SER A 234 20.30 11.07 16.59
C SER A 234 19.65 10.43 17.81
N SER A 235 19.62 11.14 18.95
CA SER A 235 18.91 10.69 20.14
C SER A 235 17.40 10.62 19.87
N LEU A 236 16.82 11.65 19.26
CA LEU A 236 15.40 11.69 18.90
C LEU A 236 15.05 10.53 17.96
N MET A 237 15.85 10.33 16.91
CA MET A 237 15.67 9.19 16.01
C MET A 237 15.70 7.85 16.72
N ASN A 238 16.65 7.65 17.63
CA ASN A 238 16.77 6.40 18.37
C ASN A 238 15.57 6.18 19.29
N THR A 239 15.12 7.20 20.02
CA THR A 239 13.91 7.12 20.85
C THR A 239 12.69 6.77 20.00
N LEU A 240 12.47 7.51 18.90
CA LEU A 240 11.35 7.23 17.98
C LEU A 240 11.44 5.85 17.33
N ALA A 241 12.65 5.37 17.03
CA ALA A 241 12.85 4.04 16.47
C ALA A 241 12.76 2.91 17.51
N GLN A 242 13.04 3.18 18.80
CA GLN A 242 12.94 2.18 19.86
C GLN A 242 11.49 1.96 20.29
N ASP A 243 10.72 3.04 20.45
CA ASP A 243 9.32 2.96 20.91
C ASP A 243 8.34 2.63 19.79
N ASN A 244 8.66 3.04 18.55
CA ASN A 244 7.75 2.91 17.43
C ASN A 244 8.36 2.21 16.21
N ARG A 245 9.25 1.25 16.45
CA ARG A 245 9.61 0.27 15.43
C ARG A 245 8.31 -0.43 14.99
N ALA A 246 7.79 -0.02 13.84
CA ALA A 246 7.05 -0.96 13.00
C ALA A 246 7.95 -2.20 12.93
N ILE A 247 7.41 -3.39 13.20
CA ILE A 247 8.17 -4.63 13.12
C ILE A 247 8.57 -4.81 11.64
N VAL A 248 9.65 -4.15 11.24
CA VAL A 248 10.33 -4.39 9.99
C VAL A 248 11.23 -5.57 10.31
N THR A 249 10.69 -6.77 10.08
CA THR A 249 11.55 -7.94 9.94
C THR A 249 12.57 -7.61 8.86
N ASP A 250 13.85 -7.75 9.17
CA ASP A 250 14.89 -7.87 8.15
C ASP A 250 14.45 -9.01 7.25
N ILE A 251 13.84 -8.74 6.10
CA ILE A 251 13.54 -9.80 5.12
C ILE A 251 14.86 -10.04 4.39
N PRO A 252 15.56 -11.17 4.65
CA PRO A 252 16.77 -11.51 3.92
C PRO A 252 16.37 -11.72 2.45
N GLY A 253 16.86 -10.85 1.55
CA GLY A 253 16.56 -10.94 0.12
C GLY A 253 16.23 -9.62 -0.58
N THR A 254 16.00 -8.52 0.14
CA THR A 254 15.89 -7.18 -0.47
C THR A 254 17.27 -6.57 -0.69
N THR A 255 18.15 -7.25 -1.41
CA THR A 255 19.44 -6.68 -1.80
C THR A 255 19.31 -5.96 -3.12
N ARG A 256 18.98 -4.66 -3.06
CA ARG A 256 19.48 -3.59 -3.95
C ARG A 256 18.85 -2.23 -3.70
N ASP A 257 17.71 -2.19 -3.00
CA ASP A 257 17.06 -0.94 -2.65
C ASP A 257 17.52 -0.48 -1.27
N VAL A 258 17.81 0.82 -1.17
CA VAL A 258 18.13 1.51 0.08
C VAL A 258 17.12 1.07 1.14
N ILE A 259 17.58 0.61 2.31
CA ILE A 259 16.68 0.32 3.43
C ILE A 259 16.03 1.65 3.80
N GLU A 260 14.84 1.92 3.28
CA GLU A 260 14.02 3.05 3.68
C GLU A 260 13.61 2.82 5.13
N GLU A 261 14.08 3.66 6.05
CA GLU A 261 13.73 3.55 7.46
C GLU A 261 12.38 4.22 7.70
N PHE A 262 11.38 3.40 8.04
CA PHE A 262 10.09 3.87 8.50
C PHE A 262 10.06 3.86 10.03
N ILE A 263 9.61 4.97 10.60
CA ILE A 263 9.18 5.03 12.00
C ILE A 263 7.68 5.29 12.02
N THR A 264 6.98 4.76 13.01
CA THR A 264 5.55 5.06 13.18
C THR A 264 5.41 6.11 14.29
N ILE A 265 4.52 7.09 14.18
CA ILE A 265 4.18 7.99 15.30
C ILE A 265 2.67 8.10 15.35
N ASN A 266 2.03 7.74 16.47
CA ASN A 266 0.56 7.62 16.56
C ASN A 266 -0.05 6.93 15.33
N ASN A 267 0.45 5.75 14.94
CA ASN A 267 0.01 4.99 13.76
C ASN A 267 0.18 5.68 12.38
N ILE A 268 0.91 6.79 12.30
CA ILE A 268 1.25 7.48 11.05
C ILE A 268 2.67 7.04 10.64
N PRO A 269 2.87 6.42 9.47
CA PRO A 269 4.20 6.06 9.01
C PRO A 269 4.95 7.32 8.56
N LEU A 270 6.17 7.50 9.06
CA LEU A 270 7.11 8.53 8.61
C LEU A 270 8.27 7.84 7.89
N LYS A 271 8.46 8.22 6.62
CA LYS A 271 9.57 7.76 5.79
C LYS A 271 10.75 8.71 5.98
N LEU A 272 11.79 8.27 6.68
CA LEU A 272 12.93 9.15 6.97
C LEU A 272 13.83 9.31 5.74
N LEU A 273 14.09 10.55 5.35
CA LEU A 273 15.07 10.86 4.32
C LEU A 273 16.50 10.78 4.89
N ASP A 274 17.37 10.03 4.19
CA ASP A 274 18.83 9.98 4.38
C ASP A 274 19.34 9.29 5.67
N THR A 275 19.08 7.98 5.81
CA THR A 275 19.64 7.13 6.89
C THR A 275 20.91 6.36 6.50
N ALA A 276 21.25 6.30 5.21
CA ALA A 276 22.51 5.70 4.74
C ALA A 276 23.76 6.44 5.28
N GLY A 277 23.65 7.74 5.57
CA GLY A 277 24.71 8.52 6.23
C GLY A 277 24.76 8.39 7.76
N ILE A 278 23.75 7.79 8.39
CA ILE A 278 23.64 7.73 9.86
C ILE A 278 24.21 6.42 10.42
N ARG A 279 24.21 5.33 9.63
CA ARG A 279 24.95 4.11 9.99
C ARG A 279 26.47 4.25 9.87
N GLU A 280 26.98 5.12 8.98
CA GLU A 280 28.43 5.30 8.76
C GLU A 280 29.06 6.46 9.56
N THR A 281 28.28 7.34 10.19
CA THR A 281 28.82 8.45 11.00
C THR A 281 29.14 8.04 12.43
N MET A 282 29.86 6.91 12.59
CA MET A 282 30.68 6.69 13.79
C MET A 282 32.11 7.24 13.63
N ASP A 283 32.54 7.65 12.44
CA ASP A 283 33.80 8.36 12.30
C ASP A 283 33.91 9.10 10.96
N VAL A 284 34.14 10.42 11.03
CA VAL A 284 34.71 11.29 9.98
C VAL A 284 33.75 11.87 8.91
N VAL A 285 33.76 13.21 8.82
CA VAL A 285 33.23 14.17 7.81
C VAL A 285 31.86 14.84 8.04
N GLU A 286 31.79 15.74 9.04
CA GLU A 286 30.72 16.71 9.31
C GLU A 286 30.65 17.94 8.34
N LYS A 287 31.26 17.89 7.15
CA LYS A 287 31.20 19.01 6.16
C LYS A 287 30.25 18.77 4.98
N ILE A 288 29.89 17.51 4.71
CA ILE A 288 28.96 17.13 3.62
C ILE A 288 27.49 17.28 4.07
N GLY A 289 27.24 17.43 5.38
CA GLY A 289 25.89 17.50 5.97
C GLY A 289 25.06 18.73 5.59
N VAL A 290 25.67 19.88 5.29
CA VAL A 290 24.92 21.13 5.05
C VAL A 290 24.23 21.14 3.67
N GLU A 291 24.91 20.70 2.61
CA GLU A 291 24.30 20.61 1.27
C GLU A 291 23.29 19.45 1.18
N ARG A 292 23.56 18.32 1.85
CA ARG A 292 22.62 17.18 1.91
C ARG A 292 21.36 17.51 2.71
N SER A 293 21.48 18.23 3.84
CA SER A 293 20.31 18.73 4.58
C SER A 293 19.46 19.68 3.74
N ARG A 294 20.04 20.49 2.84
CA ARG A 294 19.26 21.36 1.95
C ARG A 294 18.44 20.59 0.91
N SER A 295 18.98 19.51 0.34
CA SER A 295 18.21 18.64 -0.57
C SER A 295 17.07 17.94 0.17
N ALA A 296 17.38 17.32 1.32
CA ALA A 296 16.38 16.63 2.13
C ALA A 296 15.22 17.55 2.57
N VAL A 297 15.50 18.83 2.88
CA VAL A 297 14.47 19.83 3.20
C VAL A 297 13.56 20.12 2.01
N ASN A 298 14.04 20.04 0.77
CA ASN A 298 13.25 20.28 -0.43
C ASN A 298 12.39 19.07 -0.83
N ASP A 299 12.88 17.87 -0.57
CA ASP A 299 12.21 16.63 -0.94
C ASP A 299 11.24 16.12 0.15
N ALA A 300 11.23 16.74 1.34
CA ALA A 300 10.39 16.33 2.47
C ALA A 300 8.99 16.95 2.45
N ASP A 301 7.99 16.10 2.74
CA ASP A 301 6.62 16.48 3.04
C ASP A 301 6.48 17.03 4.48
N LEU A 302 7.35 16.62 5.40
CA LEU A 302 7.43 17.07 6.79
C LEU A 302 8.88 17.37 7.20
N ILE A 303 9.10 18.51 7.83
CA ILE A 303 10.41 18.88 8.38
C ILE A 303 10.34 18.93 9.90
N LEU A 304 11.13 18.09 10.57
CA LEU A 304 11.33 18.12 12.01
C LEU A 304 12.64 18.86 12.31
N MET A 305 12.55 20.12 12.71
CA MET A 305 13.71 20.93 13.08
C MET A 305 13.99 20.81 14.57
N VAL A 306 15.13 20.23 14.94
CA VAL A 306 15.55 20.08 16.33
C VAL A 306 16.49 21.21 16.70
N VAL A 307 16.14 21.95 17.75
CA VAL A 307 16.95 23.03 18.34
C VAL A 307 17.28 22.72 19.80
N ASN A 308 18.41 23.21 20.29
CA ASN A 308 18.80 23.08 21.68
C ASN A 308 18.17 24.22 22.50
N ALA A 309 17.20 23.92 23.37
CA ALA A 309 16.52 24.92 24.18
C ALA A 309 17.46 25.60 25.22
N ALA A 310 18.55 24.94 25.58
CA ALA A 310 19.52 25.43 26.58
C ALA A 310 20.53 26.45 26.03
N GLU A 311 20.45 26.79 24.74
CA GLU A 311 21.33 27.73 24.06
C GLU A 311 20.50 28.78 23.29
N PRO A 312 21.04 29.99 23.06
CA PRO A 312 20.43 30.95 22.14
C PRO A 312 20.41 30.41 20.71
N LEU A 313 19.46 30.88 19.89
CA LEU A 313 19.42 30.55 18.47
C LEU A 313 20.69 31.02 17.75
N HIS A 314 21.26 30.15 16.95
CA HIS A 314 22.41 30.48 16.12
C HIS A 314 21.99 30.96 14.73
N GLN A 315 22.91 31.64 14.04
CA GLN A 315 22.64 32.25 12.72
C GLN A 315 22.25 31.21 11.66
N ASP A 316 22.88 30.03 11.69
CA ASP A 316 22.58 28.89 10.82
C ASP A 316 21.20 28.29 11.09
N GLU A 317 20.73 28.28 12.34
CA GLU A 317 19.35 27.90 12.68
C GLU A 317 18.34 28.93 12.17
N ILE A 318 18.65 30.23 12.25
CA ILE A 318 17.80 31.31 11.71
C ILE A 318 17.70 31.20 10.18
N GLU A 319 18.80 30.93 9.49
CA GLU A 319 18.79 30.69 8.04
C GLU A 319 17.93 29.47 7.66
N LEU A 320 18.00 28.39 8.44
CA LEU A 320 17.16 27.22 8.24
C LEU A 320 15.68 27.53 8.50
N LEU A 321 15.37 28.32 9.53
CA LEU A 321 14.01 28.78 9.84
C LEU A 321 13.40 29.58 8.69
N GLU A 322 14.17 30.47 8.07
CA GLU A 322 13.73 31.18 6.85
C GLU A 322 13.51 30.22 5.68
N GLN A 323 14.38 29.21 5.52
CA GLN A 323 14.26 28.24 4.44
C GLN A 323 13.01 27.36 4.56
N ILE A 324 12.62 26.97 5.77
CA ILE A 324 11.45 26.10 6.02
C ILE A 324 10.14 26.88 6.18
N ARG A 325 10.19 28.21 6.10
CA ARG A 325 9.03 29.08 6.30
C ARG A 325 7.93 28.77 5.29
N GLY A 326 6.71 28.60 5.79
CA GLY A 326 5.55 28.25 4.96
C GLY A 326 5.49 26.78 4.53
N ARG A 327 6.49 25.95 4.89
CA ARG A 327 6.43 24.49 4.71
C ARG A 327 5.80 23.80 5.92
N GLN A 328 5.39 22.55 5.72
CA GLN A 328 4.90 21.70 6.80
C GLN A 328 6.09 21.33 7.71
N SER A 329 6.24 22.06 8.81
CA SER A 329 7.38 21.93 9.72
C SER A 329 6.95 21.97 11.17
N ILE A 330 7.69 21.25 12.01
CA ILE A 330 7.55 21.20 13.47
C ILE A 330 8.93 21.52 14.05
N ILE A 331 8.97 22.44 15.01
CA ILE A 331 10.20 22.77 15.73
C ILE A 331 10.18 22.07 17.08
N ILE A 332 11.19 21.25 17.32
CA ILE A 332 11.40 20.50 18.55
C ILE A 332 12.44 21.25 19.38
N MET A 333 12.01 21.86 20.48
CA MET A 333 12.89 22.47 21.47
C MET A 333 13.38 21.38 22.43
N ASN A 334 14.52 20.78 22.10
CA ASN A 334 15.09 19.66 22.87
C ASN A 334 15.96 20.16 24.04
N LYS A 335 16.30 19.25 24.97
CA LYS A 335 17.09 19.51 26.19
C LYS A 335 16.38 20.40 27.21
N MET A 336 15.06 20.24 27.32
CA MET A 336 14.25 20.90 28.35
C MET A 336 14.57 20.42 29.79
N ASP A 337 15.46 19.43 29.95
CA ASP A 337 16.07 19.07 31.23
C ASP A 337 17.04 20.12 31.77
N LEU A 338 17.47 21.04 30.89
CA LEU A 338 18.32 22.17 31.21
C LEU A 338 17.53 23.49 31.26
N ALA A 339 18.11 24.51 31.90
CA ALA A 339 17.50 25.84 31.93
C ALA A 339 17.41 26.43 30.51
N PRO A 340 16.21 26.80 30.02
CA PRO A 340 16.04 27.29 28.67
C PRO A 340 16.67 28.68 28.50
N GLN A 341 17.45 28.86 27.45
CA GLN A 341 18.06 30.14 27.04
C GLN A 341 17.53 30.60 25.67
N ILE A 342 16.77 29.75 24.98
CA ILE A 342 16.20 30.05 23.67
C ILE A 342 15.04 31.05 23.80
N ASP A 343 14.98 32.03 22.90
CA ASP A 343 13.87 32.97 22.83
C ASP A 343 12.69 32.35 22.06
N ARG A 344 11.66 31.93 22.80
CA ARG A 344 10.46 31.31 22.26
C ARG A 344 9.70 32.26 21.31
N ASP A 345 9.72 33.56 21.59
CA ASP A 345 8.99 34.55 20.79
C ASP A 345 9.61 34.74 19.41
N VAL A 346 10.91 34.43 19.24
CA VAL A 346 11.55 34.40 17.93
C VAL A 346 11.02 33.22 17.11
N LEU A 347 10.92 32.03 17.70
CA LEU A 347 10.42 30.82 17.02
C LEU A 347 8.96 30.96 16.56
N LEU A 348 8.12 31.59 17.40
CA LEU A 348 6.71 31.83 17.09
C LEU A 348 6.49 32.78 15.90
N ARG A 349 7.53 33.50 15.43
CA ARG A 349 7.45 34.29 14.18
C ARG A 349 7.50 33.42 12.93
N TYR A 350 8.00 32.19 13.05
CA TYR A 350 8.22 31.26 11.93
C TYR A 350 7.14 30.19 11.86
N ILE A 351 6.67 29.71 13.01
CA ILE A 351 5.68 28.64 13.10
C ILE A 351 4.59 28.97 14.14
N PRO A 352 3.39 28.41 14.00
CA PRO A 352 2.35 28.53 15.01
C PRO A 352 2.68 27.72 16.27
N GLU A 353 2.10 28.09 17.42
CA GLU A 353 2.43 27.52 18.74
C GLU A 353 2.19 26.00 18.80
N GLU A 354 1.17 25.50 18.09
CA GLU A 354 0.82 24.09 18.03
C GLU A 354 1.89 23.22 17.34
N ARG A 355 2.82 23.84 16.60
CA ARG A 355 3.94 23.17 15.92
C ARG A 355 5.26 23.33 16.67
N LEU A 356 5.24 23.97 17.84
CA LEU A 356 6.41 24.20 18.67
C LEU A 356 6.40 23.24 19.86
N VAL A 357 7.23 22.20 19.79
CA VAL A 357 7.20 21.04 20.70
C VAL A 357 8.38 21.09 21.68
N PRO A 358 8.18 21.47 22.95
CA PRO A 358 9.21 21.31 23.98
C PRO A 358 9.38 19.84 24.36
N MET A 359 10.63 19.37 24.39
CA MET A 359 10.99 17.97 24.58
C MET A 359 12.26 17.81 25.43
N SER A 360 12.33 16.75 26.23
CA SER A 360 13.59 16.21 26.77
C SER A 360 13.70 14.79 26.25
N VAL A 361 14.45 14.59 25.15
CA VAL A 361 14.68 13.25 24.60
C VAL A 361 15.40 12.34 25.61
N LYS A 362 16.22 12.92 26.50
CA LYS A 362 16.95 12.19 27.53
C LYS A 362 16.05 11.63 28.62
N ASP A 363 15.02 12.39 29.01
CA ASP A 363 14.06 11.98 30.05
C ASP A 363 12.78 11.40 29.47
N ASP A 364 12.74 11.17 28.15
CA ASP A 364 11.58 10.66 27.42
C ASP A 364 10.29 11.50 27.61
N LEU A 365 10.45 12.82 27.59
CA LEU A 365 9.35 13.77 27.79
C LEU A 365 9.04 14.53 26.51
N GLY A 366 7.76 14.59 26.12
CA GLY A 366 7.26 15.44 25.04
C GLY A 366 7.00 14.71 23.71
N VAL A 367 7.18 13.39 23.67
CA VAL A 367 6.84 12.56 22.49
C VAL A 367 5.35 12.70 22.16
N ASP A 368 4.45 12.58 23.14
CA ASP A 368 2.99 12.77 22.96
C ASP A 368 2.64 14.08 22.23
N ARG A 369 3.34 15.17 22.57
CA ARG A 369 3.13 16.48 21.94
C ARG A 369 3.61 16.53 20.50
N LEU A 370 4.69 15.81 20.18
CA LEU A 370 5.14 15.64 18.80
C LEU A 370 4.09 14.85 18.01
N GLU A 371 3.51 13.81 18.61
CA GLU A 371 2.45 13.03 17.97
C GLU A 371 1.22 13.89 17.64
N ASP A 372 0.76 14.69 18.62
CA ASP A 372 -0.38 15.59 18.47
C ASP A 372 -0.12 16.67 17.41
N ALA A 373 1.10 17.22 17.37
CA ALA A 373 1.49 18.21 16.37
C ALA A 373 1.46 17.61 14.95
N ILE A 374 2.01 16.41 14.75
CA ILE A 374 1.99 15.70 13.46
C ILE A 374 0.55 15.37 13.04
N SER A 375 -0.24 14.84 13.96
CA SER A 375 -1.65 14.54 13.74
C SER A 375 -2.45 15.76 13.31
N THR A 376 -2.28 16.88 14.01
CA THR A 376 -2.98 18.13 13.72
C THR A 376 -2.62 18.65 12.34
N LEU A 377 -1.34 18.54 11.97
CA LEU A 377 -0.80 19.02 10.70
C LEU A 377 -1.36 18.31 9.47
N PHE A 378 -1.47 16.98 9.54
CA PHE A 378 -1.85 16.14 8.37
C PHE A 378 -3.29 15.62 8.41
N PHE A 379 -3.93 15.58 9.58
CA PHE A 379 -5.28 15.04 9.75
C PHE A 379 -6.28 16.07 10.25
N SER A 380 -5.91 17.36 10.32
CA SER A 380 -6.79 18.47 10.76
C SER A 380 -7.43 18.26 12.14
N GLY A 381 -6.77 17.48 13.01
CA GLY A 381 -7.31 17.05 14.31
C GLY A 381 -8.46 16.03 14.22
N LYS A 382 -8.88 15.63 13.01
CA LYS A 382 -9.91 14.62 12.76
C LYS A 382 -9.24 13.26 12.48
N LEU A 383 -8.55 12.73 13.49
CA LEU A 383 -8.04 11.35 13.47
C LEU A 383 -9.16 10.30 13.56
N GLU A 384 -10.39 10.71 13.85
CA GLU A 384 -11.52 9.81 14.13
C GLU A 384 -12.24 9.27 12.89
N SER A 385 -11.97 9.78 11.67
CA SER A 385 -12.61 9.28 10.45
C SER A 385 -11.95 8.04 9.86
N ALA A 386 -11.40 7.15 10.71
CA ALA A 386 -10.82 5.86 10.30
C ALA A 386 -11.82 4.97 9.55
N ASP A 387 -13.13 5.25 9.66
CA ASP A 387 -14.18 4.49 9.01
C ASP A 387 -14.50 4.84 7.56
N LEU A 388 -13.98 5.96 7.05
CA LEU A 388 -14.34 6.45 5.72
C LEU A 388 -13.22 6.34 4.68
N THR A 389 -12.00 5.96 5.07
CA THR A 389 -10.86 5.88 4.15
C THR A 389 -10.89 4.57 3.36
N TYR A 390 -11.37 4.64 2.12
CA TYR A 390 -11.43 3.50 1.18
C TYR A 390 -10.40 3.57 0.06
N VAL A 391 -9.86 4.76 -0.21
CA VAL A 391 -8.95 5.03 -1.33
C VAL A 391 -7.62 5.49 -0.77
N SER A 392 -6.54 4.79 -1.13
CA SER A 392 -5.17 5.11 -0.73
C SER A 392 -4.19 5.15 -1.90
N ASN A 393 -4.54 4.49 -3.02
CA ASN A 393 -3.65 4.38 -4.18
C ASN A 393 -3.78 5.59 -5.12
N VAL A 394 -2.65 6.20 -5.47
CA VAL A 394 -2.56 7.32 -6.43
C VAL A 394 -3.21 6.99 -7.77
N ARG A 395 -3.12 5.73 -8.24
CA ARG A 395 -3.81 5.27 -9.46
C ARG A 395 -5.32 5.44 -9.36
N HIS A 396 -5.91 4.97 -8.26
CA HIS A 396 -7.35 5.09 -8.01
C HIS A 396 -7.77 6.55 -7.91
N ILE A 397 -6.99 7.38 -7.21
CA ILE A 397 -7.25 8.82 -7.08
C ILE A 397 -7.26 9.51 -8.46
N ALA A 398 -6.28 9.18 -9.31
CA ALA A 398 -6.19 9.75 -10.65
C ALA A 398 -7.38 9.33 -11.53
N LEU A 399 -7.78 8.06 -11.49
CA LEU A 399 -8.94 7.55 -12.24
C LEU A 399 -10.26 8.14 -11.74
N LEU A 400 -10.44 8.28 -10.43
CA LEU A 400 -11.61 8.95 -9.84
C LEU A 400 -11.70 10.41 -10.25
N LYS A 401 -10.57 11.15 -10.26
CA LYS A 401 -10.52 12.54 -10.73
C LYS A 401 -10.87 12.65 -12.21
N LYS A 402 -10.36 11.75 -13.05
CA LYS A 402 -10.70 11.69 -14.48
C LYS A 402 -12.19 11.39 -14.67
N ALA A 403 -12.74 10.41 -13.95
CA ALA A 403 -14.15 10.04 -14.04
C ALA A 403 -15.05 11.20 -13.63
N LYS A 404 -14.67 11.89 -12.56
CA LYS A 404 -15.36 13.13 -12.15
C LYS A 404 -15.31 14.19 -13.26
N GLN A 405 -14.15 14.42 -13.87
CA GLN A 405 -14.03 15.42 -14.93
C GLN A 405 -14.92 15.08 -16.13
N SER A 406 -14.93 13.82 -16.59
CA SER A 406 -15.82 13.40 -17.66
C SER A 406 -17.30 13.58 -17.31
N LEU A 407 -17.70 13.37 -16.05
CA LEU A 407 -19.08 13.65 -15.61
C LEU A 407 -19.40 15.14 -15.51
N ILE A 408 -18.42 15.99 -15.19
CA ILE A 408 -18.57 17.45 -15.27
C ILE A 408 -18.80 17.86 -16.73
N ASP A 409 -17.99 17.35 -17.64
CA ASP A 409 -18.09 17.65 -19.07
C ASP A 409 -19.47 17.21 -19.63
N ALA A 410 -19.94 16.00 -19.27
CA ALA A 410 -21.26 15.51 -19.61
C ALA A 410 -22.40 16.39 -19.05
N TYR A 411 -22.26 16.83 -17.79
CA TYR A 411 -23.24 17.69 -17.13
C TYR A 411 -23.33 19.06 -17.83
N GLU A 412 -22.18 19.69 -18.10
CA GLU A 412 -22.12 21.00 -18.76
C GLU A 412 -22.65 20.92 -20.19
N ALA A 413 -22.34 19.85 -20.92
CA ALA A 413 -22.87 19.62 -22.26
C ALA A 413 -24.40 19.46 -22.25
N ALA A 414 -24.95 18.72 -21.28
CA ALA A 414 -26.40 18.60 -21.10
C ALA A 414 -27.05 19.95 -20.74
N ASP A 415 -26.37 20.80 -19.97
CA ASP A 415 -26.87 22.15 -19.62
C ASP A 415 -26.85 23.12 -20.80
N GLN A 416 -25.88 22.95 -21.70
CA GLN A 416 -25.74 23.72 -22.94
C GLN A 416 -26.60 23.19 -24.09
N PHE A 417 -27.46 22.19 -23.84
CA PHE A 417 -28.30 21.54 -24.85
C PHE A 417 -27.50 20.95 -26.03
N VAL A 418 -26.31 20.41 -25.73
CA VAL A 418 -25.53 19.63 -26.70
C VAL A 418 -26.31 18.35 -27.06
N PRO A 419 -26.25 17.87 -28.31
CA PRO A 419 -26.85 16.59 -28.71
C PRO A 419 -26.43 15.42 -27.81
N ILE A 420 -27.39 14.57 -27.44
CA ILE A 420 -27.21 13.50 -26.44
C ILE A 420 -26.23 12.40 -26.88
N ASP A 421 -26.06 12.20 -28.18
CA ASP A 421 -25.09 11.29 -28.79
C ASP A 421 -23.64 11.72 -28.51
N MET A 422 -23.39 13.03 -28.43
CA MET A 422 -22.10 13.56 -28.00
C MET A 422 -21.90 13.40 -26.50
N ILE A 423 -22.93 13.65 -25.69
CA ILE A 423 -22.87 13.54 -24.22
C ILE A 423 -22.59 12.10 -23.78
N GLN A 424 -23.10 11.10 -24.52
CA GLN A 424 -22.88 9.68 -24.27
C GLN A 424 -21.38 9.33 -24.16
N ILE A 425 -20.53 9.99 -24.93
CA ILE A 425 -19.08 9.75 -24.97
C ILE A 425 -18.47 9.98 -23.59
N ASP A 426 -18.82 11.08 -22.94
CA ASP A 426 -18.27 11.47 -21.64
C ASP A 426 -18.79 10.58 -20.50
N VAL A 427 -20.09 10.24 -20.53
CA VAL A 427 -20.69 9.29 -19.57
C VAL A 427 -20.03 7.91 -19.69
N ARG A 428 -19.81 7.44 -20.93
CA ARG A 428 -19.12 6.19 -21.20
C ARG A 428 -17.67 6.22 -20.72
N LEU A 429 -16.95 7.32 -20.97
CA LEU A 429 -15.57 7.48 -20.53
C LEU A 429 -15.45 7.42 -19.01
N ALA A 430 -16.37 8.05 -18.27
CA ALA A 430 -16.44 7.94 -16.82
C ALA A 430 -16.67 6.49 -16.36
N TRP A 431 -17.59 5.76 -17.02
CA TRP A 431 -17.85 4.35 -16.72
C TRP A 431 -16.62 3.46 -16.97
N GLU A 432 -15.89 3.68 -18.07
CA GLU A 432 -14.67 2.95 -18.40
C GLU A 432 -13.55 3.23 -17.39
N GLN A 433 -13.38 4.48 -16.96
CA GLN A 433 -12.36 4.87 -15.97
C GLN A 433 -12.64 4.30 -14.57
N LEU A 434 -13.91 4.25 -14.14
CA LEU A 434 -14.29 3.55 -12.92
C LEU A 434 -14.08 2.04 -13.05
N GLY A 435 -14.31 1.46 -14.24
CA GLY A 435 -14.05 0.06 -14.53
C GLY A 435 -12.57 -0.31 -14.44
N GLU A 436 -11.67 0.60 -14.80
CA GLU A 436 -10.23 0.37 -14.81
C GLU A 436 -9.66 0.24 -13.38
N ILE A 437 -10.32 0.85 -12.39
CA ILE A 437 -9.97 0.71 -10.97
C ILE A 437 -10.15 -0.74 -10.51
N VAL A 438 -11.29 -1.34 -10.85
CA VAL A 438 -11.68 -2.71 -10.50
C VAL A 438 -11.03 -3.73 -11.43
N GLY A 439 -10.63 -3.35 -12.63
CA GLY A 439 -9.94 -4.20 -13.60
C GLY A 439 -10.81 -4.73 -14.74
N ASP A 440 -12.09 -4.35 -14.80
CA ASP A 440 -13.03 -4.80 -15.84
C ASP A 440 -12.67 -4.25 -17.24
N THR A 441 -12.09 -3.05 -17.29
CA THR A 441 -11.66 -2.36 -18.52
C THR A 441 -10.15 -2.12 -18.54
N ALA A 442 -9.39 -2.76 -17.63
CA ALA A 442 -7.95 -2.60 -17.55
C ALA A 442 -7.23 -3.30 -18.70
N HIS A 443 -6.16 -2.68 -19.19
CA HIS A 443 -5.32 -3.23 -20.24
C HIS A 443 -4.35 -4.28 -19.66
N ASP A 444 -4.03 -5.32 -20.42
CA ASP A 444 -3.12 -6.40 -20.00
C ASP A 444 -1.77 -5.89 -19.49
N ALA A 445 -1.20 -4.86 -20.14
CA ALA A 445 0.08 -4.27 -19.72
C ALA A 445 0.00 -3.63 -18.32
N LEU A 446 -1.14 -3.03 -17.94
CA LEU A 446 -1.35 -2.46 -16.61
C LEU A 446 -1.44 -3.58 -15.57
N ILE A 447 -2.18 -4.65 -15.90
CA ILE A 447 -2.30 -5.85 -15.06
C ILE A 447 -0.89 -6.42 -14.79
N ASP A 448 -0.09 -6.61 -15.82
CA ASP A 448 1.28 -7.12 -15.70
C ASP A 448 2.17 -6.20 -14.86
N GLN A 449 2.08 -4.89 -15.07
CA GLN A 449 2.84 -3.92 -14.28
C GLN A 449 2.48 -3.98 -12.80
N ILE A 450 1.20 -4.07 -12.44
CA ILE A 450 0.74 -4.18 -11.05
C ILE A 450 1.27 -5.47 -10.42
N PHE A 451 1.11 -6.61 -11.09
CA PHE A 451 1.52 -7.90 -10.54
C PHE A 451 3.05 -8.07 -10.46
N SER A 452 3.81 -7.41 -11.35
CA SER A 452 5.28 -7.41 -11.27
C SER A 452 5.84 -6.79 -9.98
N GLN A 453 5.05 -5.97 -9.28
CA GLN A 453 5.45 -5.35 -8.02
C GLN A 453 5.24 -6.27 -6.80
N PHE A 454 4.60 -7.43 -6.95
CA PHE A 454 4.39 -8.39 -5.86
C PHE A 454 5.67 -9.18 -5.55
N CYS A 455 5.71 -9.80 -4.37
CA CYS A 455 6.75 -10.76 -4.03
C CYS A 455 6.54 -12.09 -4.77
N LEU A 456 7.62 -12.85 -5.00
CA LEU A 456 7.52 -14.26 -5.41
C LEU A 456 6.71 -15.06 -4.38
N GLY A 457 5.76 -15.89 -4.83
CA GLY A 457 4.93 -16.72 -3.95
C GLY A 457 3.56 -16.17 -3.57
N LYS A 458 3.23 -14.96 -4.05
CA LYS A 458 1.87 -14.41 -4.10
C LYS A 458 1.64 -13.75 -5.43
#